data_AF-A0A258XLN1-F1
#
_entry.id   AF-A0A258XLN1-F1
#
_cell.length_a   1.000
_cell.length_b   1.000
_cell.length_c   1.000
_cell.angle_alpha   90.00
_cell.angle_beta   90.00
_cell.angle_gamma   90.00
#
_symmetry.space_group_name_H-M   'P 1'
#
loop_
_entity.id
_entity.type
_entity.pdbx_description
1 polymer ?
#
loop_
_entity_poly.entity_id
_entity_poly.type
_entity_poly.pdbx_seq_one_letter_code
_entity_poly.pdbx_strand_id
1 'polypeptide(L)'
;GQRLMTIVPTEAIYVEANFKETQIGLMRAGQPVTVHVDALPDVDFHGTVESITPGTGANFSLIPPQNATCNFTKIVQRVPVRIRINAGPESRKVLVPGLSLTVEVDTRAAKSSLDAIRKEQEQVAAK
;
A
#
# COMPACT_ATOMS: atom_id res chain seq x y z
N GLY A 1 20.16 -29.99 6.02
CA GLY A 1 20.36 -29.11 7.20
C GLY A 1 19.01 -28.55 7.59
N GLN A 2 18.49 -28.91 8.76
CA GLN A 2 17.22 -28.44 9.28
C GLN A 2 17.44 -27.02 9.85
N ARG A 3 16.64 -26.04 9.44
CA ARG A 3 16.73 -24.67 9.98
C ARG A 3 16.33 -24.69 11.45
N LEU A 4 17.31 -24.49 12.32
CA LEU A 4 17.17 -24.35 13.78
C LEU A 4 17.08 -22.86 14.08
N MET A 5 15.88 -22.38 14.39
CA MET A 5 15.57 -21.03 14.90
C MET A 5 15.64 -19.87 13.88
N THR A 6 14.51 -19.16 13.74
CA THR A 6 14.42 -17.87 13.05
C THR A 6 14.15 -16.80 14.10
N ILE A 7 15.07 -15.85 14.27
CA ILE A 7 14.87 -14.69 15.15
C ILE A 7 14.05 -13.68 14.37
N VAL A 8 12.83 -13.38 14.84
CA VAL A 8 11.97 -12.34 14.28
C VAL A 8 12.06 -11.10 15.18
N PRO A 9 12.74 -10.02 14.77
CA PRO A 9 12.83 -8.81 15.57
C PRO A 9 11.42 -8.20 15.76
N THR A 10 11.00 -8.02 17.01
CA THR A 10 9.62 -7.63 17.39
C THR A 10 9.49 -6.13 17.74
N GLU A 11 10.53 -5.34 17.52
CA GLU A 11 10.62 -3.95 17.98
C GLU A 11 9.68 -3.01 17.20
N ALA A 12 9.51 -3.24 15.91
CA ALA A 12 8.54 -2.53 15.07
C ALA A 12 7.78 -3.52 14.18
N ILE A 13 6.50 -3.76 14.50
CA ILE A 13 5.62 -4.57 13.64
C ILE A 13 5.12 -3.69 12.50
N TYR A 14 5.44 -4.11 11.29
CA TYR A 14 4.91 -3.52 10.07
C TYR A 14 4.25 -4.60 9.22
N VAL A 15 3.31 -4.15 8.38
CA VAL A 15 2.63 -4.97 7.38
C VAL A 15 2.91 -4.36 6.02
N GLU A 16 3.22 -5.21 5.05
CA GLU A 16 3.28 -4.83 3.64
C GLU A 16 1.98 -5.26 2.95
N ALA A 17 1.14 -4.28 2.66
CA ALA A 17 -0.16 -4.50 2.02
C ALA A 17 -0.08 -4.13 0.53
N ASN A 18 -0.46 -5.06 -0.34
CA ASN A 18 -0.41 -4.87 -1.78
C ASN A 18 -1.76 -4.34 -2.30
N PHE A 19 -1.86 -3.02 -2.49
CA PHE A 19 -3.05 -2.35 -3.00
C PHE A 19 -3.05 -2.30 -4.53
N LYS A 20 -4.22 -2.29 -5.17
CA LYS A 20 -4.30 -1.99 -6.60
C LYS A 20 -3.83 -0.56 -6.83
N GLU A 21 -3.18 -0.29 -7.96
CA GLU A 21 -2.75 1.06 -8.34
C GLU A 21 -3.91 2.07 -8.29
N THR A 22 -5.11 1.65 -8.68
CA THR A 22 -6.32 2.50 -8.64
C THR A 22 -6.77 2.87 -7.22
N GLN A 23 -6.32 2.16 -6.19
CA GLN A 23 -6.69 2.39 -4.79
C GLN A 23 -5.74 3.35 -4.06
N ILE A 24 -4.51 3.53 -4.56
CA ILE A 24 -3.50 4.33 -3.86
C ILE A 24 -3.54 5.83 -4.20
N GLY A 25 -4.37 6.26 -5.16
CA GLY A 25 -4.35 7.65 -5.66
C GLY A 25 -4.55 8.72 -4.57
N LEU A 26 -5.36 8.41 -3.56
CA LEU A 26 -5.59 9.26 -2.39
C LEU A 26 -4.76 8.89 -1.15
N MET A 27 -3.99 7.80 -1.23
CA MET A 27 -3.21 7.35 -0.09
C MET A 27 -2.01 8.28 0.12
N ARG A 28 -1.73 8.62 1.38
CA ARG A 28 -0.59 9.45 1.79
C ARG A 28 0.02 8.86 3.06
N ALA A 29 1.34 9.01 3.21
CA ALA A 29 2.01 8.65 4.46
C ALA A 29 1.39 9.43 5.64
N GLY A 30 1.30 8.78 6.80
CA GLY A 30 0.68 9.31 8.00
C GLY A 30 -0.84 9.11 8.09
N GLN A 31 -1.52 8.65 7.04
CA GLN A 31 -2.95 8.34 7.13
C GLN A 31 -3.23 7.21 8.13
N PRO A 32 -4.33 7.29 8.90
CA PRO A 32 -4.69 6.25 9.83
C PRO A 32 -5.17 5.01 9.09
N VAL A 33 -4.86 3.85 9.66
CA VAL A 33 -5.16 2.54 9.09
C VAL A 33 -5.81 1.66 10.14
N THR A 34 -6.82 0.91 9.72
CA THR A 34 -7.38 -0.22 10.48
C THR A 34 -6.96 -1.51 9.80
N VAL A 35 -6.48 -2.47 10.59
CA VAL A 35 -6.03 -3.78 10.13
C VAL A 35 -6.84 -4.84 10.86
N HIS A 36 -7.53 -5.67 10.07
CA HIS A 36 -8.28 -6.82 10.55
C HIS A 36 -7.47 -8.07 10.23
N VAL A 37 -7.24 -8.91 11.22
CA VAL A 37 -6.49 -10.16 11.06
C VAL A 37 -7.47 -11.31 11.07
N ASP A 38 -7.47 -12.15 10.03
CA ASP A 38 -8.45 -13.23 9.90
C ASP A 38 -8.39 -14.24 11.06
N ALA A 39 -7.21 -14.40 11.67
CA ALA A 39 -7.00 -15.24 12.85
C ALA A 39 -7.56 -14.62 14.15
N LEU A 40 -7.89 -13.33 14.16
CA LEU A 40 -8.40 -12.57 15.30
C LEU A 40 -9.57 -11.68 14.87
N PRO A 41 -10.72 -12.26 14.49
CA PRO A 41 -11.83 -11.52 13.89
C PRO A 41 -12.47 -10.48 14.83
N ASP A 42 -12.33 -10.65 16.15
CA ASP A 42 -12.90 -9.75 17.16
C ASP A 42 -11.90 -8.66 17.62
N VAL A 43 -10.74 -8.53 16.95
CA VAL A 43 -9.69 -7.60 17.33
C VAL A 43 -9.27 -6.73 16.14
N ASP A 44 -9.54 -5.44 16.28
CA ASP A 44 -9.09 -4.43 15.33
C ASP A 44 -7.74 -3.87 15.75
N PHE A 45 -6.79 -3.88 14.82
CA PHE A 45 -5.49 -3.24 15.02
C PHE A 45 -5.45 -1.89 14.33
N HIS A 46 -4.96 -0.88 15.04
CA HIS A 46 -4.78 0.45 14.47
C HIS A 46 -3.32 0.70 14.10
N GLY A 47 -3.12 1.44 13.02
CA GLY A 47 -1.80 1.77 12.52
C GLY A 47 -1.79 3.06 11.72
N THR A 48 -0.67 3.31 11.07
CA THR A 48 -0.48 4.43 10.16
C THR A 48 0.24 3.98 8.91
N VAL A 49 -0.13 4.55 7.76
CA VAL A 49 0.66 4.40 6.53
C VAL A 49 2.05 4.97 6.78
N GLU A 50 3.07 4.12 6.69
CA GLU A 50 4.46 4.54 6.85
C GLU A 50 5.00 5.04 5.52
N SER A 51 4.84 4.26 4.47
CA SER A 51 5.27 4.62 3.13
C SER A 51 4.47 3.91 2.05
N ILE A 52 4.40 4.56 0.89
CA ILE A 52 3.87 3.99 -0.33
C ILE A 52 5.08 3.90 -1.25
N THR A 53 5.58 2.69 -1.51
CA THR A 53 6.73 2.54 -2.39
C THR A 53 6.23 2.79 -3.81
N PRO A 54 6.72 3.83 -4.51
CA PRO A 54 6.39 3.99 -5.92
C PRO A 54 7.02 2.79 -6.64
N GLY A 55 6.20 1.92 -7.23
CA GLY A 55 6.67 0.82 -8.04
C GLY A 55 7.35 1.36 -9.30
N THR A 56 8.64 1.72 -9.22
CA THR A 56 9.44 2.13 -10.38
C THR A 56 10.25 0.95 -10.86
N GLY A 57 9.93 0.47 -12.08
CA GLY A 57 10.72 -0.57 -12.75
C GLY A 57 10.42 -0.81 -14.23
N ALA A 58 9.46 -0.11 -14.86
CA ALA A 58 9.08 -0.40 -16.25
C ALA A 58 9.43 0.68 -17.29
N ASN A 59 10.08 1.79 -16.90
CA ASN A 59 10.36 2.91 -17.81
C ASN A 59 11.85 3.23 -17.97
N PHE A 60 12.70 2.25 -18.30
CA PHE A 60 14.03 2.53 -18.88
C PHE A 60 14.43 1.47 -19.90
N SER A 61 13.69 1.37 -21.01
CA SER A 61 14.23 0.78 -22.24
C SER A 61 14.63 1.92 -23.18
N LEU A 62 15.90 1.96 -23.57
CA LEU A 62 16.50 2.88 -24.55
C LEU A 62 16.15 2.52 -26.01
N ILE A 63 15.33 1.49 -26.22
CA ILE A 63 14.93 1.03 -27.55
C ILE A 63 13.43 1.29 -27.72
N PRO A 64 13.00 2.11 -28.69
CA PRO A 64 11.58 2.26 -29.01
C PRO A 64 11.07 0.91 -29.53
N PRO A 65 10.10 0.26 -28.86
CA PRO A 65 9.44 -0.88 -29.46
C PRO A 65 8.56 -0.34 -30.60
N GLN A 66 8.85 -0.76 -31.84
CA GLN A 66 7.92 -0.59 -32.96
C GLN A 66 6.68 -1.46 -32.71
N ASN A 67 5.75 -0.96 -31.90
CA ASN A 67 4.49 -1.65 -31.63
C ASN A 67 3.44 -1.27 -32.68
N ALA A 68 3.59 -1.80 -33.88
CA ALA A 68 2.54 -1.79 -34.90
C ALA A 68 1.58 -2.97 -34.67
N THR A 69 0.79 -2.95 -33.58
CA THR A 69 -0.51 -3.67 -33.45
C THR A 69 -1.23 -3.15 -32.20
N CYS A 70 -2.31 -2.39 -32.40
CA CYS A 70 -3.17 -1.84 -31.34
C CYS A 70 -3.94 -2.93 -30.59
N ASN A 71 -3.31 -3.54 -29.58
CA ASN A 71 -4.03 -4.21 -28.49
C ASN A 71 -3.35 -3.85 -27.16
N PHE A 72 -3.81 -2.76 -26.54
CA PHE A 72 -3.39 -2.41 -25.18
C PHE A 72 -4.26 -3.16 -24.18
N THR A 73 -3.72 -4.21 -23.56
CA THR A 73 -4.40 -4.91 -22.46
C THR A 73 -4.02 -4.25 -21.14
N LYS A 74 -4.97 -3.53 -20.54
CA LYS A 74 -4.78 -2.89 -19.23
C LYS A 74 -4.72 -3.96 -18.12
N ILE A 75 -3.53 -4.19 -17.58
CA ILE A 75 -3.32 -5.10 -16.45
C ILE A 75 -3.37 -4.31 -15.13
N VAL A 76 -3.97 -4.89 -14.08
CA VAL A 76 -4.01 -4.25 -12.76
C VAL A 76 -2.66 -4.47 -12.05
N GLN A 77 -1.87 -3.41 -11.94
CA GLN A 77 -0.66 -3.43 -11.13
C GLN A 77 -1.00 -3.27 -9.64
N ARG A 78 -0.26 -3.97 -8.78
CA ARG A 78 -0.33 -3.78 -7.33
C ARG A 78 0.90 -3.01 -6.84
N VAL A 79 0.68 -2.16 -5.86
CA VAL A 79 1.69 -1.31 -5.25
C VAL A 79 1.81 -1.69 -3.77
N PRO A 80 3.01 -2.03 -3.30
CA PRO A 80 3.23 -2.33 -1.89
C PRO A 80 3.18 -1.05 -1.06
N VAL A 81 2.36 -1.07 -0.02
CA VAL A 81 2.22 -0.01 0.98
C VAL A 81 2.66 -0.58 2.32
N ARG A 82 3.63 0.08 2.95
CA ARG A 82 4.08 -0.26 4.30
C ARG A 82 3.22 0.44 5.34
N ILE A 83 2.78 -0.33 6.31
CA ILE A 83 1.89 0.12 7.38
C ILE A 83 2.52 -0.27 8.69
N ARG A 84 2.73 0.74 9.54
CA ARG A 84 3.20 0.54 10.90
C ARG A 84 2.00 0.26 11.80
N ILE A 85 2.00 -0.85 12.51
CA ILE A 85 0.93 -1.23 13.44
C ILE A 85 1.29 -0.77 14.85
N ASN A 86 0.33 -0.14 15.53
CA ASN A 86 0.45 0.21 16.94
C ASN A 86 0.10 -1.03 17.79
N ALA A 87 0.99 -2.02 17.81
CA ALA A 87 0.79 -3.26 18.56
C ALA A 87 1.38 -3.17 19.98
N GLY A 88 0.53 -3.43 20.99
CA GLY A 88 0.94 -3.62 22.38
C GLY A 88 1.61 -4.98 22.62
N PRO A 89 2.19 -5.23 23.82
CA PRO A 89 2.99 -6.43 24.10
C PRO A 89 2.27 -7.76 23.83
N GLU A 90 0.98 -7.87 24.15
CA GLU A 90 0.19 -9.08 23.91
C GLU A 90 -0.11 -9.30 22.43
N SER A 91 -0.46 -8.22 21.71
CA SER A 91 -0.67 -8.25 20.26
C SER A 91 0.58 -8.72 19.51
N ARG A 92 1.78 -8.34 19.98
CA ARG A 92 3.04 -8.73 19.34
C ARG A 92 3.34 -10.23 19.42
N LYS A 93 2.78 -10.94 20.40
CA LYS A 93 2.98 -12.40 20.54
C LYS A 93 2.17 -13.19 19.51
N VAL A 94 1.06 -12.62 19.05
CA VAL A 94 0.11 -13.29 18.15
C VAL A 94 0.25 -12.83 16.69
N LEU A 95 0.76 -11.62 16.46
CA LEU A 95 1.07 -11.11 15.12
C LEU A 95 2.35 -11.73 14.57
N VAL A 96 2.22 -12.91 13.98
CA VAL A 96 3.31 -13.66 13.36
C VAL A 96 3.35 -13.45 11.83
N PRO A 97 4.53 -13.50 11.20
CA PRO A 97 4.62 -13.46 9.73
C PRO A 97 3.83 -14.58 9.07
N GLY A 98 3.14 -14.27 7.97
CA GLY A 98 2.36 -15.22 7.18
C GLY A 98 0.85 -15.24 7.48
N LEU A 99 0.37 -14.42 8.42
CA LEU A 99 -1.06 -14.23 8.63
C LEU A 99 -1.72 -13.49 7.47
N SER A 100 -2.93 -13.92 7.13
CA SER A 100 -3.83 -13.19 6.25
C SER A 100 -4.49 -12.05 7.01
N LEU A 101 -4.57 -10.89 6.35
CA LEU A 101 -5.13 -9.68 6.92
C LEU A 101 -5.80 -8.83 5.85
N THR A 102 -6.75 -8.03 6.29
CA THR A 102 -7.43 -7.00 5.50
C THR A 102 -7.07 -5.64 6.06
N VAL A 103 -6.80 -4.69 5.17
CA VAL A 103 -6.32 -3.36 5.53
C VAL A 103 -7.24 -2.30 4.94
N GLU A 104 -7.70 -1.40 5.82
CA GLU A 104 -8.49 -0.24 5.46
C GLU A 104 -7.72 1.05 5.77
N VAL A 105 -7.52 1.88 4.76
CA VAL A 105 -6.82 3.17 4.89
C VAL A 105 -7.84 4.30 4.79
N ASP A 106 -7.85 5.21 5.77
CA ASP A 106 -8.70 6.40 5.70
C ASP A 106 -8.08 7.47 4.82
N THR A 107 -8.69 7.67 3.65
CA THR A 107 -8.25 8.63 2.65
C THR A 107 -9.06 9.93 2.62
N ARG A 108 -10.03 10.10 3.54
CA ARG A 108 -10.97 11.25 3.52
C ARG A 108 -10.25 12.60 3.59
N ALA A 109 -9.16 12.68 4.33
CA ALA A 109 -8.35 13.90 4.47
C ALA A 109 -7.69 14.36 3.15
N ALA A 110 -7.47 13.46 2.19
CA ALA A 110 -6.80 13.77 0.93
C ALA A 110 -7.77 14.20 -0.19
N LYS A 111 -9.08 14.25 0.07
CA LYS A 111 -10.10 14.64 -0.93
C LYS A 111 -9.89 16.05 -1.46
N SER A 112 -9.55 17.01 -0.58
CA SER A 112 -9.31 18.41 -0.97
C SER A 112 -8.16 18.55 -1.97
N SER A 113 -7.12 17.73 -1.85
CA SER A 113 -6.01 17.70 -2.79
C SER A 113 -6.42 17.21 -4.18
N LEU A 114 -7.37 16.27 -4.30
CA LEU A 114 -7.89 15.87 -5.62
C LEU A 114 -8.66 17.00 -6.30
N ASP A 115 -9.48 17.72 -5.54
CA ASP A 115 -10.27 18.81 -6.09
C ASP A 115 -9.35 19.94 -6.59
N ALA A 116 -8.24 20.19 -5.88
CA ALA A 116 -7.21 21.12 -6.33
C ALA A 116 -6.54 20.64 -7.64
N ILE A 117 -6.10 19.38 -7.71
CA ILE A 117 -5.47 18.80 -8.92
C ILE A 117 -6.44 18.88 -10.11
N ARG A 118 -7.72 18.56 -9.92
CA ARG A 118 -8.73 18.66 -11.00
C ARG A 118 -8.84 20.07 -11.54
N LYS A 119 -8.95 21.07 -10.66
CA LYS A 119 -9.02 22.48 -11.06
C LYS A 119 -7.76 22.92 -11.81
N GLU A 120 -6.58 22.50 -11.37
CA GLU A 120 -5.34 22.78 -12.09
C GLU A 120 -5.34 22.17 -13.50
N GLN A 121 -5.78 20.92 -13.65
CA GLN A 121 -5.85 20.27 -14.97
C GLN A 121 -6.88 20.93 -15.90
N GLU A 122 -8.02 21.39 -15.36
CA GLU A 122 -9.02 22.17 -16.11
C GLU A 122 -8.43 23.50 -16.59
N GLN A 123 -7.65 24.18 -15.76
CA GLN A 123 -6.97 25.43 -16.12
C GLN A 123 -5.86 25.23 -17.15
N VAL A 124 -5.16 24.09 -17.14
CA VAL A 124 -4.18 23.75 -18.18
C VAL A 124 -4.87 23.42 -19.49
N ALA A 125 -5.97 22.65 -19.47
CA ALA A 125 -6.71 22.28 -20.68
C ALA A 125 -7.42 23.48 -21.35
N ALA A 126 -7.71 24.53 -20.59
CA ALA A 126 -8.29 25.78 -21.10
C ALA A 126 -7.27 26.77 -21.69
N LYS A 127 -5.97 26.46 -21.63
CA LYS A 127 -4.88 27.24 -22.24
C LYS A 127 -4.42 26.60 -23.54
#